data_AF-A0AB35IND7-F1
#
_entry.id   AF-A0AB35IND7-F1
#
_cell.length_a   1.000
_cell.length_b   1.000
_cell.length_c   1.000
_cell.angle_alpha   90.00
_cell.angle_beta   90.00
_cell.angle_gamma   90.00
#
_symmetry.space_group_name_H-M   'P 1'
#
loop_
_entity.id
_entity.type
_entity.pdbx_description
1 polymer ?
#
loop_
_entity_poly.entity_id
_entity_poly.type
_entity_poly.pdbx_seq_one_letter_code
_entity_poly.pdbx_strand_id
1 'polypeptide(L)'
;MKKLLTYIFLALSLVTLAACGKNEAAKLTSSTNNHQSKVQGQVTLILKTDKESKKKSVEIQKGDTVLDVLEEVYPVQENDGFITEIDGISQDKDKGIYWMFDVNGKLGEKAANQLKVEDGDEIKFYQKKYN
;
A
#
# COMPACT_ATOMS: atom_id res chain seq x y z
N MET A 1 0.61 -32.27 -2.08
CA MET A 1 1.50 -31.80 -0.98
C MET A 1 1.70 -32.94 0.02
N LYS A 2 2.85 -32.94 0.72
CA LYS A 2 3.30 -33.85 1.79
C LYS A 2 4.20 -35.01 1.33
N LYS A 3 5.50 -34.74 1.28
CA LYS A 3 6.52 -35.77 1.48
C LYS A 3 7.16 -35.52 2.84
N LEU A 4 6.92 -36.49 3.71
CA LEU A 4 7.52 -36.71 5.02
C LEU A 4 8.94 -37.23 4.86
N LEU A 5 9.94 -36.57 5.42
CA LEU A 5 11.25 -37.12 5.81
C LEU A 5 11.77 -36.21 6.94
N THR A 6 11.48 -36.50 8.21
CA THR A 6 12.33 -37.28 9.12
C THR A 6 13.80 -36.86 9.08
N TYR A 7 14.21 -35.97 9.99
CA TYR A 7 15.55 -36.00 10.57
C TYR A 7 15.48 -35.49 12.02
N ILE A 8 15.35 -36.46 12.92
CA ILE A 8 15.72 -36.33 14.33
C ILE A 8 17.22 -36.55 14.37
N PHE A 9 17.99 -35.55 14.80
CA PHE A 9 19.20 -35.81 15.56
C PHE A 9 19.33 -34.79 16.68
N LEU A 10 19.69 -35.36 17.81
CA LEU A 10 19.61 -34.93 19.19
C LEU A 10 20.94 -34.31 19.62
N ALA A 11 20.89 -33.26 20.46
CA ALA A 11 21.83 -32.86 21.53
C ALA A 11 21.74 -31.34 21.69
N LEU A 12 20.98 -30.81 22.64
CA LEU A 12 21.33 -30.68 24.06
C LEU A 12 22.69 -30.01 24.29
N SER A 13 22.67 -28.69 24.43
CA SER A 13 23.56 -27.97 25.33
C SER A 13 22.86 -26.71 25.84
N LEU A 14 22.32 -26.82 27.07
CA LEU A 14 22.07 -25.65 27.89
C LEU A 14 23.42 -25.04 28.26
N VAL A 15 23.60 -23.77 27.93
CA VAL A 15 24.46 -22.88 28.72
C VAL A 15 23.66 -21.61 28.99
N THR A 16 23.08 -21.55 30.19
CA THR A 16 22.62 -20.30 30.78
C THR A 16 23.82 -19.57 31.33
N LEU A 17 24.08 -18.34 30.85
CA LEU A 17 24.89 -17.38 31.61
C LEU A 17 24.11 -16.07 31.70
N ALA A 18 23.63 -15.81 32.92
CA ALA A 18 23.04 -14.55 33.31
C ALA A 18 24.08 -13.44 33.22
N ALA A 19 23.81 -12.42 32.41
CA ALA A 19 24.49 -11.13 32.49
C ALA A 19 23.52 -10.11 33.08
N CYS A 20 23.30 -10.17 34.40
CA CYS A 20 22.78 -9.03 35.16
C CYS A 20 23.92 -8.04 35.39
N GLY A 21 24.09 -7.10 34.45
CA GLY A 21 24.84 -5.88 34.67
C GLY A 21 23.93 -4.82 35.30
N LYS A 22 24.31 -4.31 36.46
CA LYS A 22 23.57 -3.35 37.28
C LYS A 22 24.12 -1.94 37.07
N ASN A 23 23.20 -1.00 36.78
CA ASN A 23 23.23 0.46 36.95
C ASN A 23 24.11 1.33 36.02
N GLU A 24 23.47 2.18 35.20
CA GLU A 24 23.54 3.64 35.36
C GLU A 24 22.42 4.34 34.57
N ALA A 25 21.90 5.41 35.16
CA ALA A 25 20.80 6.19 34.63
C ALA A 25 21.24 7.00 33.39
N ALA A 26 20.75 6.60 32.22
CA ALA A 26 20.60 7.51 31.10
C ALA A 26 19.10 7.70 30.85
N LYS A 27 18.63 8.89 31.21
CA LYS A 27 17.37 9.48 30.76
C LYS A 27 17.35 9.46 29.23
N LEU A 28 16.78 8.41 28.65
CA LEU A 28 16.27 8.44 27.30
C LEU A 28 14.76 8.47 27.42
N THR A 29 14.24 9.68 27.22
CA THR A 29 12.89 9.93 26.78
C THR A 29 12.65 9.05 25.55
N SER A 30 12.20 7.82 25.76
CA SER A 30 11.56 7.04 24.72
C SER A 30 10.22 7.73 24.51
N SER A 31 10.23 8.74 23.65
CA SER A 31 9.05 9.29 23.05
C SER A 31 8.18 8.12 22.62
N THR A 32 7.06 7.99 23.32
CA THR A 32 5.91 7.23 22.86
C THR A 32 5.65 7.67 21.42
N ASN A 33 6.06 6.86 20.44
CA ASN A 33 5.52 6.95 19.10
C ASN A 33 4.08 6.43 19.19
N ASN A 34 3.22 7.24 19.79
CA ASN A 34 1.82 7.29 19.42
C ASN A 34 1.83 7.83 17.99
N HIS A 35 2.10 6.97 17.01
CA HIS A 35 1.65 7.21 15.64
C HIS A 35 0.15 6.97 15.66
N GLN A 36 -0.55 7.84 16.37
CA GLN A 36 -1.97 7.98 16.29
C GLN A 36 -2.18 8.62 14.92
N SER A 37 -2.46 7.76 13.94
CA SER A 37 -2.87 8.11 12.59
C SER A 37 -3.93 9.19 12.68
N LYS A 38 -3.48 10.45 12.57
CA LYS A 38 -4.38 11.59 12.59
C LYS A 38 -4.89 11.69 11.17
N VAL A 39 -6.16 11.35 11.00
CA VAL A 39 -6.93 11.63 9.77
C VAL A 39 -6.62 13.07 9.37
N GLN A 40 -6.00 13.23 8.21
CA GLN A 40 -5.54 14.52 7.70
C GLN A 40 -6.56 15.13 6.74
N GLY A 41 -7.41 14.31 6.13
CA GLY A 41 -8.42 14.74 5.18
C GLY A 41 -9.21 13.58 4.62
N GLN A 42 -10.00 13.87 3.60
CA GLN A 42 -10.68 12.88 2.77
C GLN A 42 -10.44 13.17 1.30
N VAL A 43 -10.32 12.11 0.52
CA VAL A 43 -10.26 12.18 -0.94
C VAL A 43 -11.42 11.44 -1.56
N THR A 44 -11.80 11.87 -2.76
CA THR A 44 -12.78 11.18 -3.58
C THR A 44 -12.06 10.25 -4.54
N LEU A 45 -12.27 8.94 -4.39
CA LEU A 45 -11.76 7.95 -5.34
C LEU A 45 -12.88 7.52 -6.30
N ILE A 46 -12.59 7.58 -7.60
CA ILE A 46 -13.47 7.15 -8.69
C ILE A 46 -12.80 6.03 -9.46
N LEU A 47 -13.41 4.85 -9.49
CA LEU A 47 -13.02 3.74 -10.35
C LEU A 47 -13.97 3.67 -11.54
N LYS A 48 -13.48 3.99 -12.73
CA LYS A 48 -14.24 3.94 -13.98
C LYS A 48 -13.78 2.77 -14.82
N THR A 49 -14.73 1.91 -15.16
CA THR A 49 -14.58 0.80 -16.10
C THR A 49 -15.52 1.01 -17.28
N ASP A 50 -15.43 0.18 -18.32
CA ASP A 50 -16.35 0.23 -19.46
C ASP A 50 -17.82 -0.02 -19.05
N LYS A 51 -18.04 -0.75 -17.96
CA LYS A 51 -19.38 -1.15 -17.49
C LYS A 51 -19.98 -0.17 -16.49
N GLU A 52 -19.14 0.42 -15.63
CA GLU A 52 -19.62 1.20 -14.48
C GLU A 52 -18.59 2.22 -13.98
N SER A 53 -19.08 3.17 -13.18
CA SER A 53 -18.28 4.16 -12.46
C SER A 53 -18.66 4.13 -10.98
N LYS A 54 -17.74 3.71 -10.12
CA LYS A 54 -17.91 3.68 -8.66
C LYS A 54 -17.19 4.87 -8.02
N LYS A 55 -17.83 5.54 -7.07
CA LYS A 55 -17.26 6.66 -6.31
C LYS A 55 -17.26 6.33 -4.82
N LYS A 56 -16.14 6.58 -4.13
CA LYS A 56 -15.96 6.38 -2.68
C LYS A 56 -15.25 7.58 -2.07
N SER A 57 -15.58 7.90 -0.81
CA SER A 57 -14.79 8.82 0.01
C SER A 57 -13.84 7.99 0.86
N VAL A 58 -12.56 8.35 0.88
CA VAL A 58 -11.50 7.62 1.59
C VAL A 58 -10.80 8.60 2.52
N GLU A 59 -10.68 8.24 3.79
CA GLU A 59 -9.90 9.02 4.76
C GLU A 59 -8.42 8.84 4.47
N ILE A 60 -7.66 9.93 4.56
CA ILE A 60 -6.23 9.93 4.27
C ILE A 60 -5.41 10.38 5.48
N GLN A 61 -4.19 9.88 5.56
CA GLN A 61 -3.18 10.24 6.52
C GLN A 61 -2.05 11.02 5.85
N LYS A 62 -1.17 11.58 6.69
CA LYS A 62 -0.05 12.35 6.20
C LYS A 62 0.98 11.51 5.50
N GLY A 63 1.12 11.76 4.21
CA GLY A 63 2.11 11.13 3.36
C GLY A 63 1.55 10.01 2.50
N ASP A 64 0.26 9.67 2.65
CA ASP A 64 -0.43 8.72 1.79
C ASP A 64 -0.28 9.11 0.33
N THR A 65 -0.14 8.08 -0.49
CA THR A 65 0.01 8.17 -1.92
C THR A 65 -1.28 7.77 -2.63
N VAL A 66 -1.35 8.06 -3.92
CA VAL A 66 -2.47 7.65 -4.77
C VAL A 66 -2.67 6.12 -4.73
N LEU A 67 -1.59 5.34 -4.63
CA LEU A 67 -1.68 3.89 -4.49
C LEU A 67 -2.25 3.48 -3.13
N ASP A 68 -1.78 4.08 -2.04
CA ASP A 68 -2.26 3.75 -0.68
C ASP A 68 -3.78 3.96 -0.57
N VAL A 69 -4.29 5.08 -1.10
CA VAL A 69 -5.72 5.38 -1.14
C VAL A 69 -6.51 4.33 -1.95
N LEU A 70 -5.95 3.85 -3.05
CA LEU A 70 -6.60 2.84 -3.89
C LEU A 70 -6.68 1.48 -3.18
N GLU A 71 -5.58 1.07 -2.55
CA GLU A 71 -5.47 -0.22 -1.84
C GLU A 71 -6.36 -0.29 -0.59
N GLU A 72 -6.67 0.85 0.03
CA GLU A 72 -7.61 0.92 1.16
C GLU A 72 -9.03 0.47 0.78
N VAL A 73 -9.42 0.61 -0.49
CA VAL A 73 -10.80 0.35 -0.94
C VAL A 73 -10.95 -0.77 -1.96
N TYR A 74 -9.88 -1.15 -2.67
CA TYR A 74 -9.91 -2.20 -3.68
C TYR A 74 -8.66 -3.08 -3.57
N PRO A 75 -8.76 -4.39 -3.90
CA PRO A 75 -7.57 -5.20 -4.10
C PRO A 75 -6.85 -4.75 -5.37
N VAL A 76 -5.54 -4.55 -5.26
CA VAL A 76 -4.68 -4.07 -6.35
C VAL A 76 -3.54 -5.04 -6.58
N GLN A 77 -3.15 -5.23 -7.83
CA GLN A 77 -1.84 -5.78 -8.18
C GLN A 77 -1.04 -4.72 -8.90
N GLU A 78 0.22 -4.56 -8.53
CA GLU A 78 1.11 -3.58 -9.14
C GLU A 78 2.52 -4.14 -9.37
N ASN A 79 3.30 -3.41 -10.17
CA ASN A 79 4.71 -3.67 -10.41
C ASN A 79 5.44 -2.33 -10.43
N ASP A 80 6.26 -2.06 -9.41
CA ASP A 80 7.06 -0.84 -9.27
C ASP A 80 6.27 0.47 -9.40
N GLY A 81 5.06 0.57 -8.82
CA GLY A 81 4.20 1.76 -8.92
C GLY A 81 3.23 1.74 -10.10
N PHE A 82 3.34 0.76 -11.01
CA PHE A 82 2.44 0.58 -12.14
C PHE A 82 1.34 -0.41 -11.80
N ILE A 83 0.11 0.11 -11.72
CA ILE A 83 -1.08 -0.69 -11.45
C ILE A 83 -1.34 -1.63 -12.64
N THR A 84 -1.42 -2.92 -12.35
CA THR A 84 -1.66 -3.98 -13.33
C THR A 84 -3.07 -4.56 -13.23
N GLU A 85 -3.70 -4.47 -12.07
CA GLU A 85 -5.05 -4.97 -11.80
C GLU A 85 -5.72 -4.15 -10.68
N ILE A 86 -7.01 -3.86 -10.82
CA ILE A 86 -7.86 -3.29 -9.77
C ILE A 86 -9.14 -4.12 -9.69
N ASP A 87 -9.50 -4.62 -8.50
CA ASP A 87 -10.75 -5.36 -8.28
C ASP A 87 -10.94 -6.56 -9.24
N GLY A 88 -9.84 -7.29 -9.53
CA GLY A 88 -9.83 -8.43 -10.46
C GLY A 88 -9.86 -8.05 -11.94
N ILE A 89 -9.79 -6.77 -12.29
CA ILE A 89 -9.77 -6.28 -13.67
C ILE A 89 -8.34 -5.94 -14.08
N SER A 90 -7.70 -6.85 -14.80
CA SER A 90 -6.32 -6.70 -15.26
C SER A 90 -6.21 -5.80 -16.49
N GLN A 91 -5.02 -5.22 -16.69
CA GLN A 91 -4.62 -4.62 -17.95
C GLN A 91 -4.50 -5.66 -19.08
N ASP A 92 -4.59 -5.22 -20.34
CA ASP A 92 -4.40 -6.07 -21.52
C ASP A 92 -3.28 -5.48 -22.38
N LYS A 93 -2.04 -5.93 -22.12
CA LYS A 93 -0.83 -5.43 -22.79
C LYS A 93 -0.85 -5.73 -24.29
N ASP A 94 -1.38 -6.88 -24.69
CA ASP A 94 -1.47 -7.30 -26.10
C ASP A 94 -2.41 -6.39 -26.89
N LYS A 95 -3.46 -5.87 -26.23
CA LYS A 95 -4.38 -4.88 -26.82
C LYS A 95 -4.00 -3.42 -26.54
N GLY A 96 -2.87 -3.17 -25.87
CA GLY A 96 -2.41 -1.83 -25.50
C GLY A 96 -3.31 -1.12 -24.48
N ILE A 97 -4.01 -1.86 -23.63
CA ILE A 97 -4.94 -1.33 -22.61
C ILE A 97 -4.24 -1.31 -21.26
N TYR A 98 -4.12 -0.12 -20.67
CA TYR A 98 -3.41 0.11 -19.41
C TYR A 98 -4.28 0.86 -18.41
N TRP A 99 -4.01 0.64 -17.11
CA TRP A 99 -4.59 1.46 -16.06
C TRP A 99 -3.88 2.82 -16.00
N MET A 100 -4.70 3.87 -15.99
CA MET A 100 -4.28 5.26 -15.84
C MET A 100 -5.01 5.85 -14.64
N PHE A 101 -4.49 6.98 -14.15
CA PHE A 101 -5.20 7.77 -13.16
C PHE A 101 -5.04 9.26 -13.42
N ASP A 102 -6.09 10.00 -13.10
CA ASP A 102 -6.08 11.47 -13.03
C ASP A 102 -6.21 11.91 -11.58
N VAL A 103 -5.52 12.97 -11.19
CA VAL A 103 -5.75 13.71 -9.94
C VAL A 103 -6.29 15.09 -10.30
N ASN A 104 -7.46 15.44 -9.77
CA ASN A 104 -8.15 16.71 -10.03
C ASN A 104 -8.32 17.00 -11.54
N GLY A 105 -8.62 15.96 -12.31
CA GLY A 105 -8.84 16.03 -13.76
C GLY A 105 -7.56 16.17 -14.61
N LYS A 106 -6.38 16.04 -14.01
CA LYS A 106 -5.10 16.03 -14.70
C LYS A 106 -4.47 14.65 -14.62
N LEU A 107 -3.89 14.17 -15.72
CA LEU A 107 -3.19 12.90 -15.74
C LEU A 107 -2.06 12.89 -14.70
N GLY A 108 -1.94 11.78 -13.96
CA GLY A 108 -0.89 11.60 -12.98
C GLY A 108 0.51 11.84 -13.55
N GLU A 109 1.25 12.79 -12.98
CA GLU A 109 2.59 13.16 -13.44
C GLU A 109 3.71 12.24 -12.88
N LYS A 110 3.36 11.38 -11.91
CA LYS A 110 4.26 10.43 -11.24
C LYS A 110 3.57 9.07 -11.11
N ALA A 111 4.31 8.03 -10.74
CA ALA A 111 3.72 6.74 -10.39
C ALA A 111 2.77 6.87 -9.18
N ALA A 112 1.78 5.98 -9.10
CA ALA A 112 0.74 6.06 -8.06
C ALA A 112 1.32 5.95 -6.64
N ASN A 113 2.38 5.16 -6.46
CA ASN A 113 3.12 5.00 -5.20
C ASN A 113 4.06 6.17 -4.86
N GLN A 114 4.17 7.19 -5.73
CA GLN A 114 5.05 8.34 -5.53
C GLN A 114 4.28 9.65 -5.43
N LEU A 115 3.06 9.71 -5.95
CA LEU A 115 2.23 10.90 -5.91
C LEU A 115 1.46 10.92 -4.59
N LYS A 116 1.79 11.89 -3.74
CA LYS A 116 1.06 12.12 -2.48
C LYS A 116 -0.29 12.77 -2.76
N VAL A 117 -1.25 12.46 -1.91
CA VAL A 117 -2.60 13.02 -1.97
C VAL A 117 -2.77 14.14 -0.96
N GLU A 118 -3.66 15.08 -1.28
CA GLU A 118 -4.06 16.19 -0.42
C GLU A 118 -5.56 16.11 -0.10
N ASP A 119 -5.96 16.77 0.99
CA ASP A 119 -7.36 16.82 1.38
C ASP A 119 -8.23 17.44 0.28
N GLY A 120 -9.34 16.78 -0.06
CA GLY A 120 -10.26 17.19 -1.10
C GLY A 120 -9.91 16.73 -2.51
N ASP A 121 -8.79 16.03 -2.72
CA ASP A 121 -8.42 15.53 -4.06
C ASP A 121 -9.49 14.58 -4.64
N GLU A 122 -9.73 14.71 -5.95
CA GLU A 122 -10.45 13.71 -6.73
C GLU A 122 -9.46 12.88 -7.54
N ILE A 123 -9.41 11.57 -7.25
CA ILE A 123 -8.55 10.61 -7.93
C ILE A 123 -9.43 9.70 -8.79
N LYS A 124 -9.19 9.68 -10.10
CA LYS A 124 -9.98 8.89 -11.05
C LYS A 124 -9.11 7.85 -11.75
N PHE A 125 -9.36 6.58 -11.50
CA PHE A 125 -8.75 5.45 -12.19
C PHE A 125 -9.59 5.00 -13.38
N TYR A 126 -8.95 4.72 -14.51
CA TYR A 126 -9.61 4.26 -15.74
C TYR A 126 -8.65 3.48 -16.63
N GLN A 127 -9.19 2.62 -17.49
CA GLN A 127 -8.41 1.98 -18.53
C GLN A 127 -8.30 2.88 -19.77
N LYS A 128 -7.09 2.94 -20.36
CA LYS A 128 -6.82 3.67 -21.60
C LYS A 128 -6.15 2.74 -22.61
N LYS A 129 -6.65 2.80 -23.84
CA LYS A 129 -6.05 2.09 -24.98
C LYS A 129 -5.07 3.00 -25.72
N TYR A 130 -3.86 2.52 -25.95
CA TYR A 130 -2.88 3.11 -26.85
C TYR A 130 -2.85 2.28 -28.13
N ASN A 131 -3.20 2.90 -29.25
CA ASN A 131 -3.18 2.31 -30.59
C ASN A 131 -1.83 2.58 -31.27
#